data_AF-A0A7W0JQE2-F1
#
_entry.id   AF-A0A7W0JQE2-F1
#
_cell.length_a   1.000
_cell.length_b   1.000
_cell.length_c   1.000
_cell.angle_alpha   90.00
_cell.angle_beta   90.00
_cell.angle_gamma   90.00
#
_symmetry.space_group_name_H-M   'P 1'
#
loop_
_entity.id
_entity.type
_entity.pdbx_description
1 polymer ?
#
loop_
_entity_poly.entity_id
_entity_poly.type
_entity_poly.pdbx_seq_one_letter_code
_entity_poly.pdbx_strand_id
1 'polypeptide(L)'
;MRRPFLGDPPDDLRDPYVRRLPLTWSEWKRAIRGWIAEPHHIAAALTLAGYANKDGSNAHPGVERLADDLCRGPRAVRYTLAALEEAGFITRASRGGRQGIPKGHANAYQLTIPAPLAAATGLWDDERHGRQ
;
A
#
# COMPACT_ATOMS: atom_id res chain seq x y z
N MET A 1 18.31 -6.99 21.93
CA MET A 1 18.08 -6.60 20.53
C MET A 1 17.19 -5.35 20.52
N ARG A 2 17.75 -4.17 20.23
CA ARG A 2 16.96 -2.93 20.08
C ARG A 2 16.22 -3.01 18.74
N ARG A 3 14.89 -3.12 18.77
CA ARG A 3 14.06 -2.81 17.61
C ARG A 3 13.96 -1.28 17.55
N PRO A 4 14.30 -0.62 16.44
CA PRO A 4 13.98 0.80 16.31
C PRO A 4 12.47 0.88 16.11
N PHE A 5 11.79 1.37 17.14
CA PHE A 5 10.44 1.92 17.05
C PHE A 5 10.64 3.35 16.55
N LEU A 6 10.22 3.63 15.34
CA LEU A 6 10.06 5.00 14.86
C LEU A 6 8.71 5.03 14.15
N GLY A 7 7.81 5.91 14.58
CA GLY A 7 6.50 6.14 13.94
C GLY A 7 6.59 6.69 12.52
N ASP A 8 7.77 6.60 11.92
CA ASP A 8 8.15 7.13 10.65
C ASP A 8 8.93 6.04 9.90
N PRO A 9 8.48 5.62 8.71
CA PRO A 9 9.26 4.70 7.89
C PRO A 9 10.63 5.33 7.61
N PRO A 10 11.73 4.55 7.61
CA PRO A 10 13.05 5.10 7.31
C PRO A 10 13.05 5.84 5.97
N ASP A 11 13.90 6.86 5.84
CA ASP A 11 13.83 7.84 4.74
C ASP A 11 13.97 7.20 3.35
N ASP A 12 14.69 6.07 3.26
CA ASP A 12 14.82 5.25 2.05
C ASP A 12 13.53 4.54 1.63
N LEU A 13 12.49 4.50 2.47
CA LEU A 13 11.15 4.03 2.09
C LEU A 13 10.24 5.17 1.64
N ARG A 14 10.61 6.42 1.91
CA ARG A 14 9.86 7.64 1.54
C ARG A 14 10.28 8.19 0.18
N ASP A 15 11.45 7.81 -0.32
CA ASP A 15 11.97 8.31 -1.58
C ASP A 15 11.06 7.89 -2.75
N PRO A 16 10.51 8.85 -3.53
CA PRO A 16 9.61 8.58 -4.64
C PRO A 16 10.25 7.75 -5.77
N TYR A 17 11.58 7.66 -5.82
CA TYR A 17 12.33 6.88 -6.81
C TYR A 17 12.64 5.45 -6.35
N VAL A 18 12.27 5.09 -5.12
CA VAL A 18 12.49 3.72 -4.62
C VAL A 18 11.66 2.75 -5.43
N ARG A 19 12.33 1.73 -5.97
CA ARG A 19 11.68 0.68 -6.72
C ARG A 19 10.63 -0.01 -5.83
N ARG A 20 9.39 -0.08 -6.32
CA ARG A 20 8.24 -0.71 -5.65
C ARG A 20 7.96 -2.04 -6.33
N LEU A 21 7.79 -3.09 -5.54
CA LEU A 21 7.53 -4.43 -6.03
C LEU A 21 6.07 -4.80 -5.83
N PRO A 22 5.32 -5.18 -6.88
CA PRO A 22 3.97 -5.71 -6.73
C PRO A 22 4.04 -7.08 -6.05
N LEU A 23 3.09 -7.34 -5.15
CA LEU A 23 3.02 -8.60 -4.41
C LEU A 23 1.61 -9.18 -4.44
N THR A 24 1.52 -10.52 -4.32
CA THR A 24 0.24 -11.16 -4.04
C THR A 24 -0.32 -10.66 -2.69
N TRP A 25 -1.64 -10.71 -2.53
CA TRP A 25 -2.27 -10.25 -1.29
C TRP A 25 -1.73 -10.97 -0.05
N SER A 26 -1.37 -12.25 -0.18
CA SER A 26 -0.86 -13.09 0.91
C SER A 26 0.59 -12.76 1.28
N GLU A 27 1.45 -12.55 0.29
CA GLU A 27 2.84 -12.15 0.51
C GLU A 27 2.87 -10.75 1.13
N TRP A 28 2.07 -9.83 0.60
CA TRP A 28 1.99 -8.46 1.08
C TRP A 28 1.56 -8.39 2.56
N LYS A 29 0.49 -9.10 2.94
CA LYS A 29 0.05 -9.16 4.36
C LYS A 29 1.11 -9.69 5.31
N ARG A 30 2.01 -10.56 4.85
CA ARG A 30 3.14 -11.05 5.64
C ARG A 30 4.24 -9.99 5.70
N ALA A 31 4.53 -9.34 4.58
CA ALA A 31 5.58 -8.34 4.44
C ALA A 31 5.37 -7.12 5.35
N ILE A 32 4.14 -6.61 5.45
CA ILE A 32 3.86 -5.38 6.21
C ILE A 32 3.90 -5.56 7.74
N ARG A 33 3.97 -6.80 8.24
CA ARG A 33 3.93 -7.09 9.67
C ARG A 33 5.16 -6.52 10.37
N GLY A 34 4.94 -5.61 11.32
CA GLY A 34 6.00 -4.97 12.08
C GLY A 34 6.65 -3.77 11.39
N TRP A 35 6.18 -3.38 10.20
CA TRP A 35 6.70 -2.23 9.44
C TRP A 35 5.78 -1.02 9.43
N ILE A 36 4.48 -1.24 9.61
CA ILE A 36 3.51 -0.17 9.81
C ILE A 36 3.36 0.01 11.32
N ALA A 37 3.79 1.16 11.85
CA ALA A 37 3.77 1.45 13.29
C ALA A 37 2.35 1.77 13.79
N GLU A 38 1.60 2.54 13.00
CA GLU A 38 0.30 3.07 13.40
C GLU A 38 -0.84 2.03 13.23
N PRO A 39 -1.56 1.65 14.31
CA PRO A 39 -2.61 0.63 14.24
C PRO A 39 -3.72 0.95 13.23
N HIS A 40 -4.06 2.23 13.08
CA HIS A 40 -5.08 2.67 12.13
C HIS A 40 -4.58 2.60 10.67
N HIS A 41 -3.27 2.78 10.43
CA HIS A 41 -2.67 2.52 9.12
C HIS A 41 -2.69 1.02 8.80
N ILE A 42 -2.42 0.14 9.79
CA ILE A 42 -2.53 -1.31 9.61
C ILE A 42 -3.96 -1.70 9.25
N ALA A 43 -4.96 -1.17 9.97
CA ALA A 43 -6.36 -1.45 9.69
C ALA A 43 -6.73 -1.04 8.26
N ALA A 44 -6.41 0.18 7.85
CA ALA A 44 -6.67 0.66 6.49
C ALA A 44 -5.95 -0.17 5.41
N ALA A 45 -4.69 -0.51 5.66
CA ALA A 45 -3.85 -1.34 4.80
C ALA A 45 -4.47 -2.74 4.58
N LEU A 46 -4.87 -3.41 5.66
CA LEU A 46 -5.50 -4.74 5.59
C LEU A 46 -6.89 -4.71 4.97
N THR A 47 -7.71 -3.70 5.30
CA THR A 47 -9.03 -3.52 4.70
C THR A 47 -8.90 -3.30 3.19
N LEU A 48 -8.00 -2.41 2.74
CA LEU A 48 -7.74 -2.17 1.32
C LEU A 48 -7.24 -3.44 0.61
N ALA A 49 -6.35 -4.21 1.23
CA ALA A 49 -5.88 -5.48 0.67
C ALA A 49 -7.00 -6.53 0.54
N GLY A 50 -8.05 -6.44 1.35
CA GLY A 50 -9.26 -7.27 1.21
C GLY A 50 -10.06 -6.98 -0.07
N TYR A 51 -9.87 -5.80 -0.68
CA TYR A 51 -10.46 -5.42 -1.96
C TYR A 51 -9.59 -5.74 -3.16
N ALA A 52 -8.35 -6.20 -2.96
CA ALA A 52 -7.43 -6.53 -4.03
C ALA A 52 -7.75 -7.92 -4.64
N ASN A 53 -7.36 -8.10 -5.90
CA ASN A 53 -7.24 -9.41 -6.52
C ASN A 53 -6.16 -10.26 -5.82
N LYS A 54 -6.12 -11.56 -6.11
CA LYS A 54 -5.14 -12.49 -5.50
C LYS A 54 -3.68 -12.08 -5.76
N ASP A 55 -3.41 -11.49 -6.92
CA ASP A 55 -2.11 -10.93 -7.33
C ASP A 55 -1.81 -9.54 -6.71
N GLY A 56 -2.68 -9.06 -5.81
CA GLY A 56 -2.56 -7.77 -5.13
C GLY A 56 -2.94 -6.57 -5.99
N SER A 57 -3.47 -6.78 -7.19
CA SER A 57 -3.91 -5.70 -8.09
C SER A 57 -5.35 -5.24 -7.81
N ASN A 58 -5.73 -4.15 -8.47
CA ASN A 58 -7.12 -3.73 -8.64
C ASN A 58 -7.91 -3.53 -7.32
N ALA A 59 -7.29 -3.04 -6.26
CA ALA A 59 -8.03 -2.65 -5.05
C ALA A 59 -8.75 -1.30 -5.29
N HIS A 60 -10.08 -1.29 -5.36
CA HIS A 60 -10.87 -0.09 -5.69
C HIS A 60 -12.14 0.13 -4.83
N PRO A 61 -12.05 0.09 -3.49
CA PRO A 61 -13.23 0.24 -2.63
C PRO A 61 -13.90 1.63 -2.74
N GLY A 62 -13.17 2.65 -3.17
CA GLY A 62 -13.61 4.05 -3.04
C GLY A 62 -13.45 4.57 -1.61
N VAL A 63 -13.29 5.89 -1.44
CA VAL A 63 -12.98 6.48 -0.13
C VAL A 63 -14.14 6.33 0.86
N GLU A 64 -15.38 6.55 0.43
CA GLU A 64 -16.56 6.49 1.31
C GLU A 64 -16.76 5.07 1.87
N ARG A 65 -16.70 4.05 1.01
CA ARG A 65 -16.81 2.66 1.46
C ARG A 65 -15.71 2.27 2.44
N LEU A 66 -14.47 2.69 2.18
CA LEU A 66 -13.36 2.42 3.08
C LEU A 66 -13.51 3.19 4.41
N ALA A 67 -14.17 4.35 4.39
CA ALA A 67 -14.48 5.13 5.58
C ALA A 67 -15.52 4.43 6.45
N ASP A 68 -16.56 3.85 5.83
CA ASP A 68 -17.57 3.03 6.51
C ASP A 68 -16.94 1.79 7.14
N ASP A 69 -16.15 1.02 6.37
CA ASP A 69 -15.49 -0.21 6.85
C ASP A 69 -14.53 0.05 8.01
N LEU A 70 -13.90 1.23 8.03
CA LEU A 70 -12.95 1.63 9.08
C LEU A 70 -13.60 2.41 10.22
N CYS A 71 -14.90 2.74 10.12
CA CYS A 71 -15.60 3.63 11.05
C CYS A 71 -14.84 4.97 11.26
N ARG A 72 -14.37 5.58 10.17
CA ARG A 72 -13.60 6.84 10.16
C ARG A 72 -14.18 7.86 9.20
N GLY A 73 -13.79 9.12 9.33
CA GLY A 73 -14.15 10.15 8.38
C GLY A 73 -13.40 10.03 7.04
N PRO A 74 -14.00 10.39 5.89
CA PRO A 74 -13.36 10.34 4.57
C PRO A 74 -12.03 11.09 4.49
N ARG A 75 -11.89 12.19 5.24
CA ARG A 75 -10.64 12.95 5.33
C ARG A 75 -9.51 12.14 5.96
N ALA A 76 -9.79 11.42 7.05
CA ALA A 76 -8.81 10.57 7.73
C ALA A 76 -8.38 9.41 6.82
N VAL A 77 -9.33 8.80 6.10
CA VAL A 77 -9.03 7.75 5.11
C VAL A 77 -8.09 8.27 4.02
N ARG A 78 -8.37 9.44 3.44
CA ARG A 78 -7.49 10.02 2.41
C ARG A 78 -6.08 10.28 2.92
N TYR A 79 -5.95 10.76 4.15
CA TYR A 79 -4.66 10.97 4.80
C TYR A 79 -3.91 9.66 4.99
N THR A 80 -4.56 8.63 5.55
CA THR A 80 -3.95 7.31 5.72
C THR A 80 -3.55 6.66 4.39
N LEU A 81 -4.38 6.75 3.35
CA LEU A 81 -4.04 6.23 2.02
C LEU A 81 -2.84 6.97 1.42
N ALA A 82 -2.73 8.28 1.61
CA ALA A 82 -1.58 9.06 1.16
C ALA A 82 -0.30 8.62 1.90
N ALA A 83 -0.37 8.43 3.22
CA ALA A 83 0.77 7.96 4.01
C ALA A 83 1.23 6.54 3.60
N LEU A 84 0.30 5.63 3.32
CA LEU A 84 0.62 4.29 2.83
C LEU A 84 1.25 4.30 1.43
N GLU A 85 0.81 5.23 0.57
CA GLU A 85 1.34 5.42 -0.79
C GLU A 85 2.74 6.05 -0.79
N GLU A 86 2.96 7.01 0.12
CA GLU A 86 4.25 7.65 0.35
C GLU A 86 5.28 6.65 0.89
N ALA A 87 4.88 5.80 1.84
CA ALA A 87 5.71 4.72 2.37
C ALA A 87 5.88 3.52 1.43
N GLY A 88 5.27 3.55 0.23
CA GLY A 88 5.42 2.53 -0.81
C GLY A 88 4.69 1.20 -0.53
N PHE A 89 3.83 1.13 0.49
CA PHE A 89 3.01 -0.06 0.78
C PHE A 89 1.88 -0.24 -0.25
N ILE A 90 1.47 0.83 -0.91
CA ILE A 90 0.54 0.81 -2.02
C ILE A 90 0.98 1.77 -3.12
N THR A 91 0.52 1.55 -4.34
CA THR A 91 0.68 2.49 -5.45
C THR A 91 -0.63 2.63 -6.20
N ARG A 92 -0.98 3.83 -6.66
CA ARG A 92 -2.15 4.01 -7.55
C ARG A 92 -1.84 3.41 -8.92
N ALA A 93 -2.50 2.31 -9.26
CA ALA A 93 -2.44 1.69 -10.58
C ALA A 93 -3.23 2.51 -11.62
N SER A 94 -4.32 3.16 -11.19
CA SER A 94 -5.04 4.15 -11.99
C SER A 94 -5.57 5.28 -11.11
N ARG A 95 -5.56 6.51 -11.64
CA ARG A 95 -6.17 7.68 -10.97
C ARG A 95 -7.64 7.78 -11.38
N GLY A 96 -8.54 7.73 -10.40
CA GLY A 96 -9.94 8.10 -10.60
C GLY A 96 -10.07 9.62 -10.86
N GLY A 97 -11.10 10.02 -11.61
CA GLY A 97 -11.47 11.43 -11.77
C GLY A 97 -10.64 12.27 -12.76
N ARG A 98 -9.88 11.67 -13.68
CA ARG A 98 -9.26 12.42 -14.81
C ARG A 98 -10.34 12.85 -15.82
N GLN A 99 -10.14 13.98 -16.51
CA GLN A 99 -11.00 14.42 -17.62
C GLN A 99 -11.15 13.28 -18.65
N GLY A 100 -12.40 12.84 -18.91
CA GLY A 100 -12.71 11.67 -19.75
C GLY A 100 -13.03 10.38 -18.99
N ILE A 101 -12.87 10.35 -17.66
CA ILE A 101 -13.29 9.23 -16.80
C ILE A 101 -14.65 9.55 -16.16
N PRO A 102 -15.62 8.61 -16.12
CA PRO A 102 -16.94 8.86 -15.52
C PRO A 102 -16.85 9.39 -14.09
N LYS A 103 -17.73 10.34 -13.73
CA LYS A 103 -17.90 10.79 -12.34
C LYS A 103 -18.16 9.57 -11.44
N GLY A 104 -17.37 9.42 -10.38
CA GLY A 104 -17.49 8.30 -9.42
C GLY A 104 -16.49 7.16 -9.60
N HIS A 105 -15.55 7.25 -10.55
CA HIS A 105 -14.50 6.24 -10.70
C HIS A 105 -13.52 6.29 -9.52
N ALA A 106 -13.43 5.20 -8.76
CA ALA A 106 -12.51 5.07 -7.64
C ALA A 106 -11.05 4.97 -8.13
N ASN A 107 -10.10 5.35 -7.28
CA ASN A 107 -8.70 5.00 -7.51
C ASN A 107 -8.55 3.48 -7.41
N ALA A 108 -7.84 2.88 -8.36
CA ALA A 108 -7.37 1.51 -8.23
C ALA A 108 -5.97 1.51 -7.64
N TYR A 109 -5.76 0.67 -6.63
CA TYR A 109 -4.49 0.51 -5.94
C TYR A 109 -3.88 -0.86 -6.27
N GLN A 110 -2.55 -0.87 -6.36
CA GLN A 110 -1.71 -2.06 -6.38
C GLN A 110 -1.04 -2.18 -5.02
N LEU A 111 -1.08 -3.38 -4.43
CA LEU A 111 -0.31 -3.72 -3.24
C LEU A 111 1.16 -3.84 -3.62
N THR A 112 2.01 -3.04 -2.96
CA THR A 112 3.44 -2.98 -3.23
C THR A 112 4.25 -3.01 -1.94
N ILE A 113 5.55 -3.29 -2.04
CA ILE A 113 6.51 -2.94 -0.99
C ILE A 113 7.75 -2.28 -1.60
N PRO A 114 8.44 -1.40 -0.86
CA PRO A 114 9.73 -0.87 -1.28
C PRO A 114 10.79 -1.97 -1.43
N ALA A 115 11.72 -1.81 -2.36
CA ALA A 115 12.81 -2.76 -2.62
C ALA A 115 13.67 -3.09 -1.37
N PRO A 116 14.06 -2.10 -0.52
CA PRO A 116 14.79 -2.42 0.72
C PRO A 116 13.99 -3.34 1.66
N LEU A 117 12.68 -3.14 1.75
CA LEU A 117 11.79 -3.97 2.55
C LEU A 117 11.64 -5.38 1.97
N ALA A 118 11.54 -5.49 0.65
CA ALA A 118 11.50 -6.79 -0.01
C ALA A 118 12.78 -7.60 0.23
N ALA A 119 13.94 -6.94 0.18
CA ALA A 119 15.22 -7.56 0.51
C ALA A 119 15.26 -8.04 1.97
N ALA A 120 14.84 -7.19 2.92
CA ALA A 120 14.81 -7.52 4.34
C ALA A 120 13.84 -8.67 4.71
N THR A 121 12.78 -8.87 3.92
CA THR A 121 11.75 -9.90 4.15
C THR A 121 11.98 -11.17 3.35
N GLY A 122 13.04 -11.25 2.54
CA GLY A 122 13.31 -12.38 1.64
C GLY A 122 12.26 -12.53 0.52
N LEU A 123 11.47 -11.48 0.27
CA LEU A 123 10.52 -11.41 -0.85
C LEU A 123 11.18 -10.87 -2.11
N TRP A 124 12.42 -10.39 -2.01
CA TRP A 124 13.26 -10.10 -3.15
C TRP A 124 13.67 -11.41 -3.82
N ASP A 125 13.11 -11.63 -4.99
CA ASP A 125 13.41 -12.77 -5.83
C ASP A 125 13.92 -12.20 -7.17
N ASP A 126 15.24 -12.29 -7.39
CA ASP A 126 15.90 -11.78 -8.60
C ASP A 126 15.31 -12.41 -9.87
N GLU A 127 14.80 -13.66 -9.78
CA GLU A 127 14.20 -14.38 -10.92
C GLU A 127 12.81 -13.86 -11.31
N ARG A 128 12.05 -13.27 -10.37
CA ARG A 128 10.74 -12.67 -10.67
C ARG A 128 10.84 -11.27 -11.27
N HIS A 129 11.99 -10.61 -11.11
CA HIS A 129 12.16 -9.17 -11.33
C HIS A 129 13.35 -8.79 -12.22
N GLY A 130 14.11 -9.79 -12.68
CA GLY A 130 15.17 -9.71 -13.68
C GLY A 130 14.66 -10.06 -15.08
N ARG A 131 14.09 -9.06 -15.76
CA ARG A 131 14.18 -8.84 -17.21
C ARG A 131 13.47 -7.51 -17.54
N GLN A 132 14.25 -6.44 -17.58
CA GLN A 132 14.05 -5.34 -18.53
C GLN A 132 15.40 -5.07 -19.17
#